data_AF-F2FAH2-F1
#
_entry.id   AF-F2FAH2-F1
#
_cell.length_a   1.000
_cell.length_b   1.000
_cell.length_c   1.000
_cell.angle_alpha   90.00
_cell.angle_beta   90.00
_cell.angle_gamma   90.00
#
_symmetry.space_group_name_H-M   'P 1'
#
loop_
_entity.id
_entity.type
_entity.pdbx_description
1 polymer ?
#
loop_
_entity_poly.entity_id
_entity_poly.type
_entity_poly.pdbx_seq_one_letter_code
_entity_poly.pdbx_strand_id
1 'polypeptide(L)'
;MIQVLFVILIWVIPIILLTNAYFKMDEEERQEFKSEFKKPLALFCVGLLVIGFLLSLSGNFLAIGLIQHIGATMVFISWFTTSVVNWKKGKTDFIKSAVLILLGVLGIAAYGLMVTYL
;
A
#
# COMPACT_ATOMS: atom_id res chain seq x y z
N MET A 1 19.84 11.98 -12.69
CA MET A 1 18.96 13.18 -12.54
C MET A 1 17.50 12.87 -12.82
N ILE A 2 17.13 12.29 -13.97
CA ILE A 2 15.73 12.00 -14.32
C ILE A 2 15.04 11.02 -13.34
N GLN A 3 15.73 9.97 -12.88
CA GLN A 3 15.20 9.03 -11.89
C GLN A 3 14.79 9.70 -10.57
N VAL A 4 15.59 10.66 -10.10
CA VAL A 4 15.30 11.41 -8.86
C VAL A 4 14.04 12.26 -9.04
N LEU A 5 13.83 12.85 -10.23
CA LEU A 5 12.59 13.57 -10.52
C LEU A 5 11.37 12.65 -10.46
N PHE A 6 11.46 11.43 -11.01
CA PHE A 6 10.37 10.45 -10.90
C PHE A 6 10.07 10.09 -9.44
N VAL A 7 11.10 9.92 -8.61
CA VAL A 7 10.91 9.67 -7.17
C VAL A 7 10.27 10.87 -6.48
N ILE A 8 10.64 12.10 -6.81
CA ILE A 8 9.98 13.27 -6.21
C ILE A 8 8.49 13.30 -6.63
N LEU A 9 8.20 13.08 -7.91
CA LEU A 9 6.82 13.11 -8.43
C LEU A 9 5.93 12.05 -7.80
N ILE A 10 6.41 10.81 -7.65
CA ILE A 10 5.60 9.73 -7.07
C ILE A 10 5.24 10.00 -5.60
N TRP A 11 6.05 10.75 -4.85
CA TRP A 11 5.70 11.16 -3.49
C TRP A 11 4.83 12.42 -3.45
N VAL A 12 5.19 13.44 -4.23
CA VAL A 12 4.53 14.75 -4.20
C VAL A 12 3.09 14.67 -4.72
N ILE A 13 2.83 13.93 -5.80
CA ILE A 13 1.50 13.86 -6.41
C ILE A 13 0.46 13.29 -5.41
N PRO A 14 0.67 12.12 -4.78
CA PRO A 14 -0.25 11.61 -3.78
C PRO A 14 -0.43 12.53 -2.57
N ILE A 15 0.63 13.19 -2.10
CA ILE A 15 0.53 14.16 -1.00
C ILE A 15 -0.39 15.33 -1.38
N ILE A 16 -0.23 15.89 -2.57
CA ILE A 16 -1.08 16.98 -3.06
C ILE A 16 -2.53 16.51 -3.20
N LEU A 17 -2.76 15.34 -3.80
CA LEU A 17 -4.10 14.78 -3.98
C LEU A 17 -4.79 14.53 -2.64
N LEU A 18 -4.08 13.92 -1.67
CA LEU A 18 -4.60 13.64 -0.34
C LEU A 18 -4.90 14.93 0.43
N THR A 19 -4.00 15.92 0.35
CA THR A 19 -4.17 17.22 0.99
C THR A 19 -5.37 17.96 0.40
N ASN A 20 -5.52 17.96 -0.93
CA ASN A 20 -6.65 18.58 -1.60
C ASN A 20 -7.97 17.89 -1.25
N ALA A 21 -8.00 16.56 -1.19
CA ALA A 21 -9.18 15.81 -0.77
C ALA A 21 -9.54 16.15 0.69
N TYR A 22 -8.56 16.20 1.58
CA TYR A 22 -8.73 16.54 2.98
C TYR A 22 -9.29 17.96 3.21
N PHE A 23 -8.82 18.93 2.44
CA PHE A 23 -9.33 20.30 2.53
C PHE A 23 -10.73 20.48 1.95
N LYS A 24 -11.16 19.60 1.04
CA LYS A 24 -12.51 19.60 0.47
C LYS A 24 -13.56 18.93 1.37
N MET A 25 -13.14 18.08 2.31
CA MET A 25 -14.02 17.47 3.31
C MET A 25 -14.59 18.52 4.26
N ASP A 26 -15.86 18.33 4.66
CA ASP A 26 -16.46 19.10 5.75
C ASP A 26 -15.85 18.75 7.12
N GLU A 27 -16.25 19.45 8.18
CA GLU A 27 -15.66 19.23 9.49
C GLU A 27 -16.00 17.86 10.08
N GLU A 28 -17.20 17.31 9.83
CA GLU A 28 -17.59 15.99 10.33
C GLU A 28 -16.80 14.88 9.62
N GLU A 29 -16.76 14.91 8.29
CA GLU A 29 -15.97 14.01 7.45
C GLU A 29 -14.49 14.05 7.84
N ARG A 30 -13.95 15.25 8.09
CA ARG A 30 -12.56 15.44 8.48
C ARG A 30 -12.25 14.84 9.85
N GLN A 31 -13.18 14.94 10.80
CA GLN A 31 -13.03 14.31 12.12
C GLN A 31 -13.12 12.79 12.03
N GLU A 32 -14.04 12.26 11.22
CA GLU A 32 -14.15 10.82 10.95
C GLU A 32 -12.86 10.29 10.32
N PHE A 33 -12.37 10.94 9.26
CA PHE A 33 -11.12 10.59 8.59
C PHE A 33 -9.94 10.55 9.59
N LYS A 34 -9.76 11.60 10.41
CA LYS A 34 -8.73 11.60 11.47
C LYS A 34 -8.91 10.44 12.44
N SER A 35 -10.15 10.11 12.81
CA SER A 35 -10.45 9.01 13.73
C SER A 35 -10.10 7.65 13.12
N GLU A 36 -10.26 7.49 11.81
CA GLU A 36 -9.89 6.26 11.10
C GLU A 36 -8.39 6.05 11.10
N PHE A 37 -7.59 7.09 10.82
CA PHE A 37 -6.13 7.00 10.84
C PHE A 37 -5.55 6.74 12.24
N LYS A 38 -6.30 7.03 13.31
CA LYS A 38 -5.91 6.65 14.68
C LYS A 38 -6.08 5.16 14.95
N LYS A 39 -6.88 4.43 14.14
CA LYS A 39 -7.07 2.99 14.30
C LYS A 39 -5.81 2.30 13.76
N PRO A 40 -5.09 1.50 14.58
CA PRO A 40 -3.90 0.78 14.12
C PRO A 40 -4.16 -0.02 12.84
N LEU A 41 -5.35 -0.61 12.76
CA LEU A 41 -5.78 -1.44 11.65
C LEU A 41 -5.91 -0.66 10.32
N ALA A 42 -6.27 0.63 10.35
CA ALA A 42 -6.29 1.46 9.15
C ALA A 42 -4.87 1.74 8.63
N LEU A 43 -3.90 1.92 9.53
CA LEU A 43 -2.49 2.05 9.17
C LEU A 43 -1.97 0.77 8.53
N PHE A 44 -2.33 -0.40 9.06
CA PHE A 44 -1.93 -1.69 8.48
C PHE A 44 -2.59 -1.99 7.13
N CYS A 45 -3.83 -1.56 6.89
CA CYS A 45 -4.53 -1.89 5.64
C CYS A 45 -4.28 -0.86 4.51
N VAL A 46 -4.21 0.42 4.84
CA VAL A 46 -4.09 1.50 3.84
C VAL A 46 -2.73 2.17 3.91
N GLY A 47 -2.25 2.47 5.13
CA GLY A 47 -0.96 3.14 5.31
C GLY A 47 0.21 2.32 4.76
N LEU A 48 0.32 1.04 5.15
CA LEU A 48 1.35 0.15 4.64
C LEU A 48 1.25 -0.09 3.13
N LEU A 49 0.02 -0.18 2.59
CA LEU A 49 -0.18 -0.33 1.16
C LEU A 49 0.38 0.86 0.39
N VAL A 50 -0.04 2.07 0.77
CA VAL A 50 0.35 3.30 0.07
C VAL A 50 1.85 3.54 0.23
N ILE A 51 2.37 3.55 1.45
CA ILE A 51 3.80 3.79 1.70
C ILE A 51 4.66 2.68 1.09
N GLY A 52 4.22 1.43 1.19
CA GLY A 52 4.91 0.28 0.60
C GLY A 52 5.02 0.39 -0.92
N PHE A 53 3.95 0.79 -1.61
CA PHE A 53 3.99 1.02 -3.06
C PHE A 53 4.94 2.16 -3.42
N LEU A 54 4.89 3.28 -2.70
CA LEU A 54 5.77 4.43 -2.92
C LEU A 54 7.24 4.05 -2.73
N LEU A 55 7.56 3.31 -1.67
CA LEU A 55 8.92 2.81 -1.42
C LEU A 55 9.36 1.80 -2.48
N SER A 56 8.50 0.85 -2.86
CA SER A 56 8.82 -0.17 -3.87
C SER A 56 9.21 0.48 -5.20
N LEU A 57 8.40 1.45 -5.64
CA LEU A 57 8.65 2.21 -6.86
C LEU A 57 9.87 3.14 -6.73
N SER A 58 10.08 3.76 -5.57
CA SER A 58 11.27 4.58 -5.32
C SER A 58 12.55 3.74 -5.39
N GLY A 59 12.56 2.56 -4.78
CA GLY A 59 13.67 1.61 -4.85
C GLY A 59 13.94 1.15 -6.27
N ASN A 60 12.89 0.87 -7.04
CA ASN A 60 13.02 0.50 -8.46
C ASN A 60 13.63 1.65 -9.29
N PHE A 61 13.08 2.87 -9.21
CA PHE A 61 13.59 4.02 -9.97
C PHE A 61 15.04 4.38 -9.63
N LEU A 62 15.45 4.22 -8.37
CA LEU A 62 16.81 4.50 -7.93
C LEU A 62 17.75 3.29 -8.04
N ALA A 63 17.26 2.13 -8.50
CA ALA A 63 17.98 0.86 -8.48
C ALA A 63 18.54 0.47 -7.09
N ILE A 64 17.81 0.80 -6.03
CA ILE A 64 18.13 0.45 -4.64
C ILE A 64 17.26 -0.73 -4.22
N GLY A 65 17.76 -1.95 -4.44
CA GLY A 65 17.02 -3.20 -4.17
C GLY A 65 16.50 -3.29 -2.73
N LEU A 66 17.28 -2.84 -1.74
CA LEU A 66 16.86 -2.86 -0.34
C LEU A 66 15.57 -2.05 -0.10
N ILE A 67 15.47 -0.84 -0.67
CA ILE A 67 14.27 0.00 -0.54
C ILE A 67 13.09 -0.63 -1.28
N GLN A 68 13.36 -1.23 -2.45
CA GLN A 68 12.36 -1.93 -3.23
C GLN A 68 11.75 -3.10 -2.44
N HIS A 69 12.59 -3.93 -1.82
CA HIS A 69 12.17 -5.08 -1.02
C HIS A 69 11.37 -4.65 0.21
N ILE A 70 11.82 -3.62 0.94
CA ILE A 70 11.06 -3.07 2.07
C ILE A 70 9.65 -2.66 1.62
N GLY A 71 9.56 -1.92 0.51
CA GLY A 71 8.28 -1.49 -0.04
C GLY A 71 7.38 -2.67 -0.43
N ALA A 72 7.92 -3.66 -1.13
CA ALA A 72 7.19 -4.86 -1.53
C ALA A 72 6.67 -5.65 -0.30
N THR A 73 7.51 -5.85 0.72
CA THR A 73 7.10 -6.50 1.97
C THR A 73 5.94 -5.77 2.65
N MET A 74 5.98 -4.43 2.72
CA MET A 74 4.89 -3.63 3.29
C MET A 74 3.58 -3.82 2.51
N VAL A 75 3.63 -3.84 1.17
CA VAL A 75 2.46 -4.09 0.32
C VAL A 75 1.86 -5.48 0.59
N PHE A 76 2.70 -6.52 0.68
CA PHE A 76 2.21 -7.88 0.93
C PHE A 76 1.60 -8.04 2.33
N ILE A 77 2.20 -7.43 3.36
CA ILE A 77 1.61 -7.39 4.71
C ILE A 77 0.24 -6.72 4.65
N SER A 78 0.16 -5.55 4.02
CA SER A 78 -1.09 -4.80 3.89
C SER A 78 -2.18 -5.58 3.16
N TRP A 79 -1.82 -6.27 2.08
CA TRP A 79 -2.72 -7.12 1.30
C TRP A 79 -3.29 -8.26 2.14
N PHE A 80 -2.41 -8.97 2.85
CA PHE A 80 -2.80 -10.08 3.72
C PHE A 80 -3.72 -9.60 4.85
N THR A 81 -3.31 -8.55 5.57
CA THR A 81 -4.12 -7.98 6.66
C THR A 81 -5.47 -7.50 6.16
N THR A 82 -5.54 -6.83 5.01
CA THR A 82 -6.81 -6.36 4.42
C THR A 82 -7.74 -7.52 4.09
N SER A 83 -7.20 -8.59 3.51
CA SER A 83 -7.97 -9.80 3.16
C SER A 83 -8.57 -10.47 4.40
N VAL A 84 -7.77 -10.64 5.46
CA VAL A 84 -8.21 -11.24 6.73
C VAL A 84 -9.24 -10.36 7.43
N VAL A 85 -9.03 -9.04 7.44
CA VAL A 85 -9.94 -8.09 8.09
C VAL A 85 -11.29 -8.05 7.38
N ASN A 86 -11.30 -8.01 6.04
CA ASN A 86 -12.53 -7.96 5.27
C ASN A 86 -13.35 -9.23 5.47
N TRP A 87 -12.69 -10.39 5.55
CA TRP A 87 -13.33 -11.64 5.94
C TRP A 87 -13.94 -11.56 7.34
N LYS A 88 -13.15 -11.17 8.35
CA LYS A 88 -13.62 -11.09 9.75
C LYS A 88 -14.77 -10.10 9.95
N LYS A 89 -14.81 -9.01 9.17
CA LYS A 89 -15.88 -8.02 9.21
C LYS A 89 -17.12 -8.43 8.39
N GLY A 90 -17.11 -9.62 7.76
CA GLY A 90 -18.20 -10.07 6.90
C GLY A 90 -18.37 -9.26 5.61
N LYS A 91 -17.36 -8.45 5.22
CA LYS A 91 -17.37 -7.69 3.97
C LYS A 91 -17.13 -8.57 2.75
N THR A 92 -16.47 -9.71 2.95
CA THR A 92 -16.17 -10.70 1.92
C THR A 92 -16.41 -12.12 2.43
N ASP A 93 -16.94 -12.97 1.56
CA ASP A 93 -17.12 -14.39 1.84
C ASP A 93 -15.77 -15.09 2.07
N PHE A 94 -15.79 -16.22 2.75
CA PHE A 94 -14.59 -17.02 3.01
C PHE A 94 -13.84 -17.37 1.71
N ILE A 95 -14.58 -17.84 0.69
CA ILE A 95 -13.99 -18.23 -0.60
C ILE A 95 -13.26 -17.05 -1.26
N LYS A 96 -13.91 -15.87 -1.32
CA LYS A 96 -13.30 -14.67 -1.91
C LYS A 96 -12.03 -14.26 -1.16
N SER A 97 -12.07 -14.32 0.16
CA SER A 97 -10.94 -13.95 1.01
C SER A 97 -9.77 -14.95 0.85
N ALA A 98 -10.06 -16.25 0.74
CA ALA A 98 -9.07 -17.27 0.44
C ALA A 98 -8.44 -17.06 -0.96
N VAL A 99 -9.25 -16.75 -1.97
CA VAL A 99 -8.76 -16.43 -3.32
C VAL A 99 -7.85 -15.19 -3.30
N LEU A 100 -8.22 -14.13 -2.58
CA LEU A 100 -7.37 -12.94 -2.43
C LEU A 100 -6.04 -13.27 -1.76
N ILE A 101 -6.03 -14.09 -0.71
CA ILE A 101 -4.79 -14.53 -0.06
C ILE A 101 -3.93 -15.34 -1.04
N LEU A 102 -4.51 -16.27 -1.79
CA LEU A 102 -3.80 -17.06 -2.79
C LEU A 102 -3.19 -16.19 -3.89
N LEU A 103 -3.93 -15.19 -4.38
CA LEU A 103 -3.40 -14.20 -5.32
C LEU A 103 -2.21 -13.43 -4.74
N GLY A 104 -2.26 -13.11 -3.45
CA GLY A 104 -1.12 -12.52 -2.73
C GLY A 104 0.11 -13.42 -2.71
N VAL A 105 -0.08 -14.72 -2.44
CA VAL A 105 1.02 -15.72 -2.46
C VAL A 105 1.62 -15.86 -3.86
N LEU A 106 0.78 -15.90 -4.91
CA LEU A 106 1.24 -15.90 -6.29
C LEU A 106 2.01 -14.62 -6.63
N GLY A 107 1.54 -13.46 -6.14
CA GLY A 107 2.25 -12.19 -6.28
C GLY A 107 3.64 -12.20 -5.63
N ILE A 108 3.76 -12.79 -4.43
CA ILE A 108 5.06 -12.95 -3.75
C ILE A 108 5.98 -13.87 -4.56
N ALA A 109 5.47 -14.99 -5.05
CA ALA A 109 6.25 -15.93 -5.87
C ALA A 109 6.73 -15.27 -7.17
N ALA A 110 5.84 -14.58 -7.88
CA ALA A 110 6.16 -13.83 -9.09
C ALA A 110 7.21 -12.74 -8.82
N TYR A 111 7.07 -12.01 -7.71
CA TYR A 111 8.06 -11.02 -7.28
C TYR A 111 9.43 -11.65 -6.99
N GLY A 112 9.47 -12.76 -6.27
CA GLY A 112 10.72 -13.49 -5.99
C GLY A 112 11.41 -13.99 -7.25
N LEU A 113 10.65 -14.53 -8.21
CA LEU A 113 11.18 -14.91 -9.52
C LEU A 113 11.74 -13.70 -10.27
N MET A 114 10.99 -12.59 -10.32
CA MET A 114 11.44 -11.37 -10.97
C MET A 114 12.77 -10.87 -10.39
N VAL A 115 12.91 -10.84 -9.06
CA VAL A 115 14.14 -10.40 -8.39
C VAL A 115 15.32 -11.36 -8.61
N THR A 116 15.06 -12.65 -8.81
CA THR A 116 16.12 -13.66 -8.96
C THR A 116 16.66 -13.75 -10.39
N TYR A 117 15.82 -13.49 -11.39
CA TYR A 117 16.15 -13.70 -12.81
C TYR A 117 16.37 -12.42 -13.63
N LEU A 118 16.15 -11.23 -13.06
CA LEU A 118 16.49 -9.91 -13.65
C LEU A 118 17.59 -9.24 -12.83
#